data_AF-A0A1M6NTA0-F1
#
_entry.id   AF-A0A1M6NTA0-F1
#
_cell.length_a   1.000
_cell.length_b   1.000
_cell.length_c   1.000
_cell.angle_alpha   90.00
_cell.angle_beta   90.00
_cell.angle_gamma   90.00
#
_symmetry.space_group_name_H-M   'P 1'
#
loop_
_entity.id
_entity.type
_entity.pdbx_description
1 polymer ?
#
loop_
_entity_poly.entity_id
_entity_poly.type
_entity_poly.pdbx_seq_one_letter_code
_entity_poly.pdbx_strand_id
1 'polypeptide(L)'
;MAKRRINVYGIICFIFIVFIIGSTIYNVINQSILIREYKKEIATLKDEIKKEDDEIKKLNEEIKNYKKDEYIEKIARERLKMVKPGELIYIDVNKKEGF
;
A
#
# COMPACT_ATOMS: atom_id res chain seq x y z
N MET A 1 -13.92 -74.50 -19.06
CA MET A 1 -13.22 -73.22 -18.84
C MET A 1 -14.25 -72.11 -18.70
N ALA A 2 -14.44 -71.56 -17.49
CA ALA A 2 -15.48 -70.56 -17.23
C ALA A 2 -15.08 -69.20 -17.81
N LYS A 3 -15.83 -68.73 -18.81
CA LYS A 3 -15.61 -67.43 -19.46
C LYS A 3 -16.18 -66.34 -18.55
N ARG A 4 -15.33 -65.68 -17.76
CA ARG A 4 -15.70 -64.53 -16.90
C ARG A 4 -16.30 -63.43 -17.78
N ARG A 5 -17.58 -63.09 -17.59
CA ARG A 5 -18.19 -61.90 -18.22
C ARG A 5 -17.72 -60.68 -17.43
N ILE A 6 -16.94 -59.81 -18.06
CA ILE A 6 -16.41 -58.60 -17.43
C ILE A 6 -17.55 -57.56 -17.39
N ASN A 7 -17.82 -56.99 -16.22
CA ASN A 7 -18.82 -55.93 -16.04
C ASN A 7 -18.26 -54.58 -16.51
N VAL A 8 -18.32 -54.36 -17.82
CA VAL A 8 -17.78 -53.17 -18.51
C VAL A 8 -18.34 -51.86 -17.93
N TYR A 9 -19.64 -51.83 -17.57
CA TYR A 9 -20.26 -50.65 -16.95
C TYR A 9 -19.66 -50.29 -15.58
N GLY A 10 -19.29 -51.29 -14.77
CA GLY A 10 -18.63 -51.05 -13.49
C GLY A 10 -17.23 -50.45 -13.63
N ILE A 11 -16.49 -50.89 -14.67
CA ILE A 11 -15.16 -50.35 -14.99
C ILE A 11 -15.27 -48.90 -15.48
N ILE A 12 -16.26 -48.59 -16.33
CA ILE A 12 -16.49 -47.22 -16.81
C ILE A 12 -16.86 -46.29 -15.65
N CYS A 13 -17.77 -46.71 -14.76
CA CYS A 13 -18.12 -45.92 -13.57
C CYS A 13 -16.91 -45.70 -12.65
N PHE A 14 -16.05 -46.71 -12.47
CA PHE A 14 -14.84 -46.57 -11.68
C PHE A 14 -13.86 -45.55 -12.28
N ILE A 15 -13.62 -45.60 -13.59
CA ILE A 15 -12.75 -44.63 -14.29
C ILE A 15 -13.33 -43.22 -14.16
N PHE A 16 -14.64 -43.06 -14.28
CA PHE A 16 -15.30 -41.76 -14.12
C PHE A 16 -15.11 -41.17 -12.72
N ILE A 17 -15.25 -41.99 -11.67
CA ILE A 17 -15.01 -41.57 -10.29
C ILE A 17 -13.55 -41.16 -10.09
N VAL A 18 -12.60 -41.95 -10.59
CA VAL A 18 -11.16 -41.63 -10.51
C VAL A 18 -10.84 -40.33 -11.25
N PHE A 19 -11.46 -40.09 -12.40
CA PHE A 19 -11.29 -38.84 -13.16
C PHE A 19 -11.78 -37.62 -12.38
N ILE A 20 -12.97 -37.70 -11.77
CA ILE A 20 -13.50 -36.63 -10.92
C ILE A 20 -12.54 -36.36 -9.76
N ILE A 21 -12.15 -37.39 -9.02
CA ILE A 21 -11.24 -37.24 -7.86
C ILE A 21 -9.91 -36.63 -8.30
N GLY A 22 -9.31 -37.15 -9.38
CA GLY A 22 -8.05 -36.62 -9.92
C GLY A 22 -8.15 -35.15 -10.30
N SER A 23 -9.25 -34.74 -10.96
CA SER A 23 -9.48 -33.35 -11.34
C SER A 23 -9.64 -32.43 -10.13
N THR A 24 -10.31 -32.88 -9.07
CA THR A 24 -10.49 -32.08 -7.85
C THR A 24 -9.18 -31.88 -7.10
N ILE A 25 -8.35 -32.92 -6.99
CA ILE A 25 -7.03 -32.83 -6.34
C ILE A 25 -6.14 -31.83 -7.08
N TYR A 26 -6.11 -31.90 -8.41
CA TYR A 26 -5.33 -30.96 -9.22
C TYR A 26 -5.76 -29.50 -8.99
N ASN A 27 -7.06 -29.23 -8.99
CA ASN A 27 -7.59 -27.89 -8.75
C ASN A 27 -7.26 -27.37 -7.34
N VAL A 28 -7.35 -28.22 -6.31
CA VAL A 28 -7.05 -27.84 -4.92
C VAL A 28 -5.58 -27.45 -4.75
N ILE A 29 -4.65 -28.15 -5.42
CA ILE A 29 -3.22 -27.83 -5.36
C ILE A 29 -2.95 -26.46 -5.99
N ASN A 30 -3.47 -26.20 -7.19
CA ASN A 30 -3.29 -24.91 -7.86
C ASN A 30 -3.90 -23.76 -7.05
N GLN A 31 -5.12 -23.95 -6.51
CA GLN A 31 -5.75 -22.96 -5.65
C GLN A 31 -4.95 -22.69 -4.38
N SER A 32 -4.34 -23.72 -3.79
CA SER A 32 -3.52 -23.58 -2.58
C SER A 32 -2.27 -22.71 -2.82
N ILE A 33 -1.65 -22.84 -3.99
CA ILE A 33 -0.49 -22.02 -4.38
C ILE A 33 -0.92 -20.56 -4.56
N LEU A 34 -2.01 -20.32 -5.31
CA LEU A 34 -2.55 -18.98 -5.52
C LEU A 34 -2.93 -18.28 -4.21
N ILE A 35 -3.59 -19.00 -3.29
CA ILE A 35 -3.95 -18.46 -1.97
C ILE A 35 -2.70 -18.04 -1.19
N ARG A 36 -1.61 -18.81 -1.29
CA ARG A 36 -0.35 -18.47 -0.62
C ARG A 36 0.27 -17.20 -1.22
N GLU A 37 0.26 -17.06 -2.53
CA GLU A 37 0.75 -15.87 -3.23
C GLU A 37 -0.06 -14.63 -2.84
N TYR A 38 -1.39 -14.69 -2.92
CA TYR A 38 -2.26 -13.60 -2.51
C TYR A 38 -2.08 -13.24 -1.03
N LYS A 39 -1.90 -14.21 -0.13
CA LYS A 39 -1.61 -13.94 1.28
C LYS A 39 -0.30 -13.17 1.46
N LYS A 40 0.73 -13.49 0.67
CA LYS A 40 2.01 -12.81 0.70
C LYS A 40 1.86 -11.36 0.20
N GLU A 41 1.16 -11.17 -0.91
CA GLU A 41 0.88 -9.84 -1.47
C GLU A 41 0.05 -8.96 -0.52
N ILE A 42 -0.97 -9.53 0.12
CA ILE A 42 -1.75 -8.81 1.15
C ILE A 42 -0.86 -8.42 2.33
N ALA A 43 0.07 -9.29 2.74
CA ALA A 43 0.98 -8.98 3.83
C ALA A 43 1.95 -7.84 3.47
N THR A 44 2.49 -7.83 2.24
CA THR A 44 3.37 -6.74 1.78
C THR A 44 2.62 -5.43 1.66
N LEU A 45 1.43 -5.44 1.04
CA LEU A 45 0.60 -4.23 0.92
C LEU A 45 0.20 -3.68 2.28
N LYS A 46 -0.11 -4.53 3.26
CA LYS A 46 -0.40 -4.09 4.63
C LYS A 46 0.80 -3.44 5.31
N ASP A 47 2.01 -3.95 5.06
CA ASP A 47 3.23 -3.35 5.59
C ASP A 47 3.52 -1.99 4.95
N GLU A 48 3.30 -1.86 3.63
CA GLU A 48 3.41 -0.58 2.92
C GLU A 48 2.39 0.45 3.43
N ILE A 49 1.12 0.07 3.57
CA ILE A 49 0.09 0.94 4.14
C ILE A 49 0.48 1.41 5.55
N LYS A 50 1.03 0.50 6.36
CA LYS A 50 1.45 0.85 7.72
C LYS A 50 2.62 1.84 7.73
N LYS A 51 3.61 1.65 6.86
CA LYS A 51 4.73 2.59 6.70
C LYS A 51 4.24 3.96 6.28
N GLU A 52 3.37 4.03 5.28
CA GLU A 52 2.79 5.28 4.81
C GLU A 52 1.97 5.97 5.93
N ASP A 53 1.17 5.23 6.69
CA ASP A 53 0.40 5.78 7.81
C ASP A 53 1.31 6.33 8.93
N ASP A 54 2.42 5.65 9.21
CA ASP A 54 3.42 6.11 10.17
C ASP A 54 4.17 7.37 9.66
N GLU A 55 4.47 7.44 8.35
CA GLU A 55 5.02 8.64 7.72
C GLU A 55 4.04 9.82 7.76
N ILE A 56 2.77 9.58 7.46
CA ILE A 56 1.71 10.59 7.56
C ILE A 56 1.59 11.11 9.00
N LYS A 57 1.64 10.24 10.01
CA LYS A 57 1.63 10.67 11.42
C LYS A 57 2.84 11.53 11.75
N LYS A 58 4.03 11.10 11.35
CA LYS A 58 5.26 11.86 11.57
C LYS A 58 5.21 13.24 10.91
N LEU A 59 4.79 13.31 9.64
CA LEU A 59 4.63 14.57 8.91
C LEU A 59 3.57 15.47 9.56
N ASN A 60 2.48 14.90 10.08
CA ASN A 60 1.46 15.68 10.80
C ASN A 60 2.00 16.23 12.13
N GLU A 61 2.82 15.48 12.86
CA GLU A 61 3.50 15.96 14.06
C GLU A 61 4.50 17.08 13.72
N GLU A 62 5.29 16.91 12.65
CA GLU A 62 6.17 17.95 12.13
C GLU A 62 5.36 19.19 11.75
N ILE A 63 4.29 19.06 10.98
CA ILE A 63 3.38 20.17 10.63
C ILE A 63 2.80 20.81 11.88
N LYS A 64 2.40 20.05 12.91
CA LYS A 64 1.89 20.61 14.16
C LYS A 64 2.97 21.39 14.92
N ASN A 65 4.21 20.93 14.86
CA ASN A 65 5.37 21.63 15.42
C ASN A 65 5.72 22.88 14.61
N TYR A 66 5.66 22.83 13.27
CA TYR A 66 5.84 23.99 12.39
C TYR A 66 4.68 24.98 12.50
N LYS A 67 3.43 24.54 12.65
CA LYS A 67 2.25 25.39 12.85
C LYS A 67 2.21 26.05 14.24
N LYS A 68 3.17 25.80 15.13
CA LYS A 68 3.33 26.65 16.32
C LYS A 68 3.56 28.08 15.84
N ASP A 69 2.89 29.01 16.50
CA ASP A 69 2.63 30.38 16.08
C ASP A 69 3.81 31.13 15.47
N GLU A 70 5.05 30.79 15.82
CA GLU A 70 6.29 31.38 15.32
C GLU A 70 6.50 31.25 13.80
N TYR A 71 6.11 30.13 13.16
CA TYR A 71 6.22 30.00 11.69
C TYR A 71 5.12 30.79 10.97
N ILE A 72 3.90 30.77 11.52
CA ILE A 72 2.78 31.57 11.02
C ILE A 72 3.12 33.06 11.16
N GLU A 73 3.68 33.46 12.30
CA GLU A 73 4.16 34.80 12.58
C GLU A 73 5.29 35.19 11.62
N LYS A 74 6.24 34.28 11.34
CA LYS A 74 7.32 34.53 10.37
C LYS A 74 6.79 34.75 8.96
N ILE A 75 5.91 33.87 8.47
CA ILE A 75 5.28 34.01 7.14
C ILE A 75 4.45 35.30 7.06
N ALA A 76 3.70 35.63 8.12
CA ALA A 76 2.93 36.86 8.20
C ALA A 76 3.84 38.11 8.21
N ARG A 77 4.95 38.08 8.97
CA ARG A 77 5.95 39.15 9.01
C ARG A 77 6.60 39.39 7.65
N GLU A 78 6.98 38.33 6.95
CA GLU A 78 7.55 38.42 5.60
C GLU A 78 6.55 38.98 4.57
N ARG A 79 5.28 38.53 4.60
CA ARG A 79 4.25 38.99 3.65
C ARG A 79 3.74 40.40 3.95
N LEU A 80 3.65 40.78 5.22
CA LEU A 80 3.14 42.08 5.66
C LEU A 80 4.25 43.12 5.86
N LYS A 81 5.52 42.75 5.63
CA LYS A 81 6.71 43.58 5.90
C LYS A 81 6.74 44.10 7.35
N MET A 82 6.33 43.25 8.30
CA MET A 82 6.31 43.59 9.73
C MET A 82 7.59 43.10 10.41
N VAL A 83 8.11 43.88 11.36
CA VAL A 83 9.32 43.57 12.15
C VAL A 83 9.02 43.56 13.65
N LYS A 84 9.77 42.79 14.43
CA LYS A 84 9.64 42.77 15.90
C LYS A 84 10.21 44.05 16.53
N PRO A 85 9.74 44.44 17.73
CA PRO A 85 10.32 45.54 18.48
C PRO A 85 11.83 45.32 18.69
N GLY A 86 12.66 46.21 18.11
CA GLY A 86 14.12 46.12 18.18
C GLY A 86 14.84 45.66 16.89
N GLU A 87 14.11 45.28 15.84
CA GLU A 87 14.69 44.94 14.53
C GLU A 87 14.81 46.19 13.62
N LEU A 88 15.93 46.33 12.89
CA LEU A 88 16.19 47.45 11.96
C LEU A 88 15.91 47.03 10.51
N ILE A 89 15.02 47.76 9.82
CA ILE A 89 14.74 47.54 8.40
C ILE A 89 15.84 48.23 7.56
N TYR A 90 16.62 47.44 6.83
CA TYR A 90 17.53 47.96 5.80
C TYR A 90 16.82 47.99 4.44
N ILE A 91 16.50 49.20 3.97
CA ILE A 91 15.98 49.42 2.61
C ILE A 91 17.17 49.88 1.76
N ASP A 92 17.63 49.02 0.86
CA ASP A 92 18.68 49.36 -0.09
C ASP A 92 18.10 50.24 -1.22
N VAL A 93 18.27 51.55 -1.09
CA VAL A 93 17.81 52.56 -2.05
C VAL A 93 18.62 52.57 -3.38
N ASN A 94 19.71 51.82 -3.47
CA ASN A 94 20.55 51.73 -4.67
C ASN A 94 20.25 50.53 -5.56
N LYS A 95 19.36 49.63 -5.14
CA LYS A 95 18.90 48.53 -5.97
C LYS A 95 17.91 49.08 -7.00
N LYS A 96 18.44 49.58 -8.13
CA LYS A 96 17.63 49.85 -9.33
C LYS A 96 16.77 48.64 -9.60
N GLU A 97 15.45 48.85 -9.58
CA GLU A 97 14.46 47.84 -9.94
C GLU A 97 14.75 47.36 -11.37
N GLY A 98 15.33 46.17 -11.48
CA GLY A 98 15.35 45.43 -12.73
C GLY A 98 13.95 44.90 -12.96
N PHE A 99 13.16 45.66 -13.71
CA PHE A 99 12.08 45.12 -14.53
C PHE A 99 12.67 44.35 -15.71
#